data_AF-A0A938YQ61-F1
#
_entry.id   AF-A0A938YQ61-F1
#
_cell.length_a   1.000
_cell.length_b   1.000
_cell.length_c   1.000
_cell.angle_alpha   90.00
_cell.angle_beta   90.00
_cell.angle_gamma   90.00
#
_symmetry.space_group_name_H-M   'P 1'
#
loop_
_entity.id
_entity.type
_entity.pdbx_description
1 polymer ?
#
loop_
_entity_poly.entity_id
_entity_poly.type
_entity_poly.pdbx_seq_one_letter_code
_entity_poly.pdbx_strand_id
1 'polypeptide(L)'
;MDEGKENEDKERLLTIAKHLNVHCNKVKAVVNGFEVGQIFKKEFNLSQTFYTTTSPSLTKAINGLFGTYQTLRSQVREVAQIGYVSFENSFPELRINFETYYSVAVSLLNLTFQMQLLRLYCYRLLKR
;
A
#
# COMPACT_ATOMS: atom_id res chain seq x y z
N MET A 1 -16.18 28.11 9.03
CA MET A 1 -15.15 27.29 8.36
C MET A 1 -14.87 27.95 7.03
N ASP A 2 -13.61 28.05 6.65
CA ASP A 2 -13.20 28.70 5.41
C ASP A 2 -13.52 27.77 4.23
N GLU A 3 -14.49 28.16 3.38
CA GLU A 3 -14.98 27.34 2.26
C GLU A 3 -13.85 26.94 1.30
N GLY A 4 -12.79 27.77 1.19
CA GLY A 4 -11.62 27.46 0.37
C GLY A 4 -10.85 26.24 0.86
N LYS A 5 -10.63 26.13 2.18
CA LYS A 5 -9.89 25.01 2.78
C LYS A 5 -10.64 23.68 2.66
N GLU A 6 -11.96 23.72 2.80
CA GLU A 6 -12.79 22.52 2.66
C GLU A 6 -12.76 21.97 1.22
N ASN A 7 -12.74 22.85 0.21
CA ASN A 7 -12.65 22.43 -1.19
C ASN A 7 -11.26 21.84 -1.50
N GLU A 8 -10.19 22.45 -1.00
CA GLU A 8 -8.82 21.92 -1.12
C GLU A 8 -8.68 20.52 -0.51
N ASP A 9 -9.22 20.32 0.70
CA ASP A 9 -9.19 19.01 1.37
C ASP A 9 -9.96 17.94 0.58
N LYS A 10 -11.09 18.31 -0.04
CA LYS A 10 -11.87 17.41 -0.91
C LYS A 10 -11.09 17.00 -2.16
N GLU A 11 -10.48 17.96 -2.87
CA GLU A 11 -9.65 17.66 -4.05
C GLU A 11 -8.44 16.80 -3.70
N ARG A 12 -7.81 17.09 -2.56
CA ARG A 12 -6.69 16.32 -2.03
C ARG A 12 -7.08 14.88 -1.74
N LEU A 13 -8.21 14.65 -1.07
CA LEU A 13 -8.73 13.31 -0.77
C LEU A 13 -9.07 12.51 -2.05
N LEU A 14 -9.66 13.16 -3.05
CA LEU A 14 -9.93 12.54 -4.36
C LEU A 14 -8.64 12.12 -5.07
N THR A 15 -7.62 12.97 -5.04
CA THR A 15 -6.31 12.70 -5.63
C THR A 15 -5.62 11.54 -4.92
N ILE A 16 -5.63 11.52 -3.59
CA ILE A 16 -5.09 10.41 -2.79
C ILE A 16 -5.83 9.11 -3.11
N ALA A 17 -7.17 9.11 -3.18
CA ALA A 17 -7.95 7.92 -3.51
C ALA A 17 -7.61 7.35 -4.90
N LYS A 18 -7.36 8.21 -5.89
CA LYS A 18 -6.88 7.80 -7.23
C LYS A 18 -5.48 7.18 -7.15
N HIS A 19 -4.55 7.81 -6.43
CA HIS A 19 -3.20 7.28 -6.24
C HIS A 19 -3.21 5.93 -5.53
N LEU A 20 -4.00 5.78 -4.46
CA LEU A 20 -4.15 4.49 -3.77
C LEU A 20 -4.63 3.39 -4.72
N ASN A 21 -5.58 3.68 -5.60
CA ASN A 21 -6.04 2.69 -6.59
C ASN A 21 -4.95 2.30 -7.60
N VAL A 22 -4.23 3.28 -8.15
CA VAL A 22 -3.12 3.04 -9.09
C VAL A 22 -2.01 2.22 -8.44
N HIS A 23 -1.62 2.57 -7.22
CA HIS A 23 -0.55 1.86 -6.51
C HIS A 23 -1.00 0.47 -6.03
N CYS A 24 -2.26 0.30 -5.62
CA CYS A 24 -2.85 -1.00 -5.32
C CYS A 24 -2.74 -1.97 -6.51
N ASN A 25 -3.01 -1.49 -7.74
CA ASN A 25 -2.85 -2.30 -8.95
C ASN A 25 -1.39 -2.69 -9.22
N LYS A 26 -0.43 -1.80 -8.92
CA LYS A 26 1.00 -2.12 -9.02
C LYS A 26 1.41 -3.20 -8.02
N VAL A 27 0.91 -3.14 -6.78
CA VAL A 27 1.16 -4.17 -5.76
C VAL A 27 0.61 -5.52 -6.23
N LYS A 28 -0.64 -5.55 -6.74
CA LYS A 28 -1.26 -6.76 -7.30
C LYS A 28 -0.45 -7.35 -8.45
N ALA A 29 0.08 -6.51 -9.34
CA ALA A 29 0.92 -6.97 -10.44
C ALA A 29 2.18 -7.71 -9.95
N VAL A 30 2.80 -7.25 -8.85
CA VAL A 30 3.94 -7.95 -8.24
C VAL A 30 3.52 -9.30 -7.66
N VAL A 31 2.41 -9.35 -6.91
CA VAL A 31 1.87 -10.60 -6.35
C VAL A 31 1.54 -11.61 -7.44
N ASN A 32 0.85 -11.17 -8.50
CA ASN A 32 0.56 -12.02 -9.66
C ASN A 32 1.83 -12.51 -10.36
N GLY A 33 2.90 -11.70 -10.37
CA GLY A 33 4.21 -12.12 -10.87
C GLY A 33 4.80 -13.30 -10.10
N PHE A 34 4.59 -13.38 -8.78
CA PHE A 34 5.00 -14.53 -7.98
C PHE A 34 4.14 -15.77 -8.26
N GLU A 35 2.82 -15.59 -8.41
CA GLU A 35 1.90 -16.67 -8.77
C GLU A 35 2.26 -17.27 -10.14
N VAL A 36 2.47 -16.42 -11.16
CA VAL A 36 2.95 -16.83 -12.48
C VAL A 36 4.31 -17.52 -12.37
N GLY A 37 5.22 -17.01 -11.53
CA GLY A 37 6.49 -17.67 -11.23
C GLY A 37 6.29 -19.11 -10.73
N GLN A 38 5.37 -19.31 -9.80
CA GLN A 38 5.07 -20.62 -9.21
C GLN A 38 4.43 -21.60 -10.20
N ILE A 39 3.60 -21.11 -11.12
CA ILE A 39 2.95 -21.95 -12.13
C ILE A 39 3.94 -22.38 -13.23
N PHE A 40 4.78 -21.46 -13.69
CA PHE A 40 5.56 -21.66 -14.91
C PHE A 40 7.04 -21.98 -14.70
N LYS A 41 7.61 -21.72 -13.50
CA LYS A 41 9.03 -22.00 -13.22
C LYS A 41 9.15 -23.14 -12.22
N LYS A 42 9.57 -24.32 -12.71
CA LYS A 42 9.76 -25.52 -11.87
C LYS A 42 10.69 -25.32 -10.66
N GLU A 43 11.66 -24.42 -10.79
CA GLU A 43 12.63 -24.12 -9.73
C GLU A 43 12.14 -23.05 -8.75
N PHE A 44 11.04 -22.35 -9.05
CA PHE A 44 10.51 -21.31 -8.19
C PHE A 44 9.58 -21.91 -7.13
N ASN A 45 9.92 -21.66 -5.86
CA ASN A 45 9.08 -22.01 -4.71
C ASN A 45 8.90 -20.79 -3.81
N LEU A 46 7.69 -20.54 -3.30
CA LEU A 46 7.45 -19.46 -2.35
C LEU A 46 8.22 -19.62 -1.04
N SER A 47 8.54 -20.84 -0.63
CA SER A 47 9.32 -21.10 0.60
C SER A 47 10.81 -20.81 0.45
N GLN A 48 11.30 -20.55 -0.78
CA GLN A 48 12.71 -20.24 -0.98
C GLN A 48 13.04 -18.84 -0.44
N THR A 49 14.29 -18.68 0.00
CA THR A 49 14.80 -17.41 0.53
C THR A 49 14.70 -16.31 -0.52
N PHE A 50 14.24 -15.14 -0.10
CA PHE A 50 14.26 -13.95 -0.96
C PHE A 50 15.60 -13.21 -0.76
N TYR A 51 16.55 -13.48 -1.65
CA TYR A 51 17.83 -12.79 -1.62
C TYR A 51 17.69 -11.38 -2.22
N THR A 52 17.63 -10.36 -1.37
CA THR A 52 17.52 -8.95 -1.79
C THR A 52 18.68 -8.52 -2.69
N THR A 53 19.86 -9.12 -2.49
CA THR A 53 21.08 -8.88 -3.29
C THR A 53 20.99 -9.42 -4.72
N THR A 54 20.28 -10.53 -4.94
CA THR A 54 20.11 -11.12 -6.28
C THR A 54 18.95 -10.50 -7.04
N SER A 55 18.10 -9.70 -6.37
CA SER A 55 16.96 -9.02 -6.97
C SER A 55 16.83 -7.57 -6.48
N PRO A 56 17.87 -6.73 -6.68
CA PRO A 56 17.91 -5.38 -6.13
C PRO A 56 16.81 -4.48 -6.73
N SER A 57 16.52 -4.64 -8.03
CA SER A 57 15.46 -3.87 -8.71
C SER A 57 14.07 -4.22 -8.16
N LEU A 58 13.78 -5.50 -7.92
CA LEU A 58 12.52 -5.95 -7.34
C LEU A 58 12.39 -5.48 -5.88
N THR A 59 13.47 -5.62 -5.10
CA THR A 59 13.54 -5.13 -3.71
C THR A 59 13.25 -3.64 -3.65
N LYS A 60 13.91 -2.83 -4.51
CA LYS A 60 13.68 -1.40 -4.60
C LYS A 60 12.24 -1.06 -5.01
N ALA A 61 11.70 -1.77 -5.99
CA ALA A 61 10.32 -1.57 -6.43
C ALA A 61 9.32 -1.84 -5.29
N ILE A 62 9.50 -2.94 -4.56
CA ILE A 62 8.64 -3.29 -3.44
C ILE A 62 8.75 -2.26 -2.32
N ASN A 63 9.97 -1.88 -1.90
CA ASN A 63 10.16 -0.83 -0.90
C ASN A 63 9.51 0.50 -1.33
N GLY A 64 9.58 0.85 -2.61
CA GLY A 64 8.90 2.02 -3.16
C GLY A 64 7.37 1.97 -3.02
N LEU A 65 6.76 0.78 -3.13
CA LEU A 65 5.31 0.61 -2.93
C LEU A 65 4.92 0.82 -1.47
N PHE A 66 5.70 0.28 -0.52
CA PHE A 66 5.49 0.53 0.92
C PHE A 66 5.70 2.00 1.28
N GLY A 67 6.75 2.62 0.75
CA GLY A 67 7.02 4.05 0.95
C GLY A 67 5.89 4.93 0.42
N THR A 68 5.35 4.60 -0.77
CA THR A 68 4.20 5.34 -1.31
C THR A 68 2.97 5.22 -0.42
N TYR A 69 2.69 4.03 0.11
CA TYR A 69 1.61 3.86 1.08
C TYR A 69 1.82 4.74 2.32
N GLN A 70 3.02 4.76 2.89
CA GLN A 70 3.31 5.62 4.06
C GLN A 70 3.10 7.10 3.76
N THR A 71 3.54 7.58 2.59
CA THR A 71 3.30 8.96 2.17
C THR A 71 1.81 9.27 2.07
N LEU A 72 1.05 8.45 1.33
CA LEU A 72 -0.39 8.68 1.15
C LEU A 72 -1.15 8.57 2.48
N ARG A 73 -0.77 7.62 3.34
CA ARG A 73 -1.30 7.45 4.69
C ARG A 73 -1.06 8.68 5.56
N SER A 74 0.16 9.25 5.55
CA SER A 74 0.45 10.50 6.27
C SER A 74 -0.40 11.66 5.76
N GLN A 75 -0.57 11.76 4.44
CA GLN A 75 -1.40 12.81 3.85
C GLN A 75 -2.88 12.69 4.24
N VAL A 76 -3.43 11.46 4.29
CA VAL A 76 -4.81 11.26 4.78
C VAL A 76 -4.91 11.58 6.26
N ARG A 77 -3.89 11.27 7.06
CA ARG A 77 -3.87 11.60 8.49
C ARG A 77 -4.03 13.09 8.75
N GLU A 78 -3.42 13.94 7.92
CA GLU A 78 -3.49 15.41 8.06
C GLU A 78 -4.90 15.97 7.88
N VAL A 79 -5.75 15.30 7.10
CA VAL A 79 -7.16 15.64 6.87
C VAL A 79 -8.13 14.77 7.67
N ALA A 80 -7.64 13.71 8.32
CA ALA A 80 -8.46 12.81 9.09
C ALA A 80 -8.90 13.48 10.40
N GLN A 81 -10.21 13.53 10.63
CA GLN A 81 -10.80 14.03 11.88
C GLN A 81 -10.90 12.93 12.96
N ILE A 82 -9.87 12.10 13.09
CA ILE A 82 -9.78 11.06 14.14
C ILE A 82 -8.47 11.21 14.90
N GLY A 83 -8.49 10.86 16.19
CA GLY A 83 -7.30 10.93 17.04
C GLY A 83 -6.17 10.04 16.51
N TYR A 84 -4.93 10.45 16.77
CA TYR A 84 -3.72 9.77 16.28
C TYR A 84 -3.73 8.26 16.56
N VAL A 85 -4.01 7.85 17.80
CA VAL A 85 -4.06 6.43 18.19
C VAL A 85 -5.10 5.65 17.37
N SER A 86 -6.29 6.21 17.16
CA SER A 86 -7.34 5.56 16.37
C SER A 86 -6.97 5.46 14.90
N PHE A 87 -6.25 6.46 14.37
CA PHE A 87 -5.72 6.42 13.01
C PHE A 87 -4.67 5.32 12.85
N GLU A 88 -3.68 5.26 13.74
CA GLU A 88 -2.62 4.24 13.73
C GLU A 88 -3.19 2.82 13.87
N ASN A 89 -4.23 2.63 14.69
CA ASN A 89 -4.91 1.33 14.82
C ASN A 89 -5.67 0.93 13.54
N SER A 90 -6.27 1.89 12.83
CA SER A 90 -7.07 1.62 11.63
C SER A 90 -6.21 1.47 10.37
N PHE A 91 -5.11 2.22 10.33
CA PHE A 91 -4.17 2.30 9.22
C PHE A 91 -2.76 2.23 9.81
N PRO A 92 -2.25 1.04 10.14
CA PRO A 92 -0.93 0.90 10.77
C PRO A 92 0.20 1.21 9.80
N GLU A 93 1.35 1.59 10.33
CA GLU A 93 2.59 1.47 9.58
C GLU A 93 2.81 0.01 9.17
N LEU A 94 3.18 -0.20 7.91
CA LEU A 94 3.42 -1.52 7.37
C LEU A 94 4.91 -1.70 7.12
N ARG A 95 5.42 -2.85 7.53
CA ARG A 95 6.78 -3.30 7.25
C ARG A 95 6.74 -4.54 6.37
N ILE A 96 7.77 -4.70 5.57
CA ILE A 96 7.96 -5.87 4.73
C ILE A 96 8.98 -6.81 5.37
N ASN A 97 8.70 -8.11 5.27
CA ASN A 97 9.64 -9.17 5.59
C ASN A 97 10.18 -9.82 4.30
N PHE A 98 11.48 -9.69 4.05
CA PHE A 98 12.20 -10.26 2.90
C PHE A 98 12.86 -11.62 3.20
N GLU A 99 12.40 -12.38 4.20
CA GLU A 99 12.93 -13.72 4.47
C GLU A 99 12.68 -14.69 3.32
N THR A 100 11.44 -14.80 2.85
CA THR A 100 11.03 -15.72 1.78
C THR A 100 10.12 -15.04 0.78
N TYR A 101 9.97 -15.62 -0.42
CA TYR A 101 8.98 -15.12 -1.37
C TYR A 101 7.55 -15.18 -0.80
N TYR A 102 7.26 -16.15 0.07
CA TYR A 102 6.01 -16.23 0.81
C TYR A 102 5.81 -15.02 1.74
N SER A 103 6.79 -14.69 2.59
CA SER A 103 6.68 -13.56 3.51
C SER A 103 6.54 -12.22 2.76
N VAL A 104 7.23 -12.09 1.61
CA VAL A 104 7.09 -10.95 0.71
C VAL A 104 5.67 -10.90 0.14
N ALA A 105 5.14 -12.01 -0.38
CA ALA A 105 3.79 -12.08 -0.95
C ALA A 105 2.72 -11.71 0.09
N VAL A 106 2.81 -12.26 1.31
CA VAL A 106 1.90 -11.93 2.42
C VAL A 106 1.99 -10.44 2.77
N SER A 107 3.20 -9.88 2.83
CA SER A 107 3.40 -8.45 3.09
C SER A 107 2.73 -7.57 2.01
N LEU A 108 2.84 -7.96 0.73
CA LEU A 108 2.22 -7.26 -0.40
C LEU A 108 0.68 -7.40 -0.40
N LEU A 109 0.15 -8.55 -0.02
CA LEU A 109 -1.29 -8.74 0.14
C LEU A 109 -1.84 -7.84 1.25
N ASN A 110 -1.16 -7.78 2.40
CA ASN A 110 -1.53 -6.88 3.49
C ASN A 110 -1.49 -5.40 3.03
N LEU A 111 -0.45 -5.01 2.29
CA LEU A 111 -0.35 -3.68 1.69
C LEU A 111 -1.53 -3.38 0.75
N THR A 112 -1.94 -4.36 -0.05
CA THR A 112 -3.11 -4.24 -0.95
C THR A 112 -4.38 -3.95 -0.16
N PHE A 113 -4.64 -4.71 0.90
CA PHE A 113 -5.81 -4.50 1.76
C PHE A 113 -5.79 -3.14 2.44
N GLN A 114 -4.65 -2.73 2.99
CA GLN A 114 -4.52 -1.43 3.66
C GLN A 114 -4.68 -0.24 2.70
N MET A 115 -4.18 -0.33 1.47
CA MET A 115 -4.41 0.70 0.44
C MET A 115 -5.90 0.80 0.07
N GLN A 116 -6.60 -0.33 -0.05
CA GLN A 116 -8.04 -0.34 -0.35
C GLN A 116 -8.87 0.22 0.81
N LEU A 117 -8.54 -0.15 2.04
CA LEU A 117 -9.21 0.35 3.25
C LEU A 117 -9.04 1.88 3.37
N LEU A 118 -7.81 2.38 3.19
CA LEU A 118 -7.53 3.82 3.22
C LEU A 118 -8.26 4.57 2.10
N ARG A 119 -8.37 3.96 0.91
CA ARG A 119 -9.14 4.52 -0.21
C ARG A 119 -10.62 4.66 0.12
N LEU A 120 -11.22 3.61 0.71
CA LEU A 120 -12.62 3.67 1.16
C LEU A 120 -12.82 4.73 2.24
N TYR A 121 -11.85 4.89 3.14
CA TYR A 121 -11.88 5.93 4.14
C TYR A 121 -11.82 7.34 3.53
N CYS A 122 -11.01 7.56 2.49
CA CYS A 122 -11.02 8.83 1.75
C CYS A 122 -12.42 9.15 1.21
N TYR A 123 -13.10 8.19 0.58
CA TYR A 123 -14.47 8.40 0.10
C TYR A 123 -15.49 8.61 1.23
N ARG A 124 -15.27 8.02 2.40
CA ARG A 124 -16.12 8.27 3.58
C ARG A 124 -15.96 9.70 4.09
N LEU A 125 -14.74 10.25 4.09
CA LEU A 125 -14.48 11.64 4.46
C LEU A 125 -15.16 12.62 3.49
N LEU A 126 -15.20 12.30 2.19
CA LEU A 126 -15.84 13.13 1.16
C LEU A 126 -17.37 13.17 1.21
N LYS A 127 -18.02 12.23 1.91
CA LYS A 127 -19.48 12.16 2.05
C LYS A 127 -20.00 12.93 3.27
N ARG A 128 -19.11 13.56 4.03
CA ARG A 128 -19.47 14.46 5.14
C ARG A 128 -19.68 15.86 4.59
#